data_AF-A0A9P0PVU8-F1
#
_entry.id   AF-A0A9P0PVU8-F1
#
_cell.length_a   1.000
_cell.length_b   1.000
_cell.length_c   1.000
_cell.angle_alpha   90.00
_cell.angle_beta   90.00
_cell.angle_gamma   90.00
#
_symmetry.space_group_name_H-M   'P 1'
#
loop_
_entity.id
_entity.type
_entity.pdbx_description
1 polymer ?
#
loop_
_entity_poly.entity_id
_entity_poly.type
_entity_poly.pdbx_seq_one_letter_code
_entity_poly.pdbx_strand_id
1 'polypeptide(L)' 'MVATVSPSSNCYSETVNTLRFGQRAKLIIARPVIDEDPKERTIRELREEIRRLRLLLEGGGVQSYSALSP' A
#
# COMPACT_ATOMS: atom_id res chain seq x y z
N MET A 1 -11.56 10.84 -11.75
CA MET A 1 -11.96 11.47 -13.03
C MET A 1 -13.36 12.03 -12.87
N VAL A 2 -13.63 13.24 -13.37
CA VAL A 2 -14.99 13.82 -13.44
C VAL A 2 -15.30 14.09 -14.92
N ALA A 3 -16.42 13.57 -15.40
CA ALA A 3 -16.87 13.78 -16.77
C ALA A 3 -17.98 14.84 -16.79
N THR A 4 -17.72 15.99 -17.41
CA THR A 4 -18.69 17.08 -17.53
C THR A 4 -19.41 16.98 -18.87
N VAL A 5 -20.73 17.15 -18.88
CA VAL A 5 -21.58 17.03 -20.08
C VAL A 5 -22.61 18.15 -20.12
N SER A 6 -23.05 18.49 -21.33
CA SER A 6 -24.14 19.45 -21.55
C SER A 6 -25.48 18.71 -21.65
N PRO A 7 -26.56 19.19 -20.99
CA PRO A 7 -27.89 18.57 -21.09
C PRO A 7 -28.59 18.87 -22.42
N SER A 8 -28.04 19.77 -23.25
CA SER A 8 -28.67 20.18 -24.50
C SER A 8 -28.61 19.08 -25.56
N SER A 9 -29.71 18.91 -26.30
CA SER A 9 -29.87 17.88 -27.33
C SER A 9 -28.89 18.04 -28.51
N ASN A 10 -28.45 19.27 -28.79
CA ASN A 10 -27.43 19.55 -29.80
C ASN A 10 -26.05 18.94 -29.49
N CYS A 11 -25.78 18.63 -28.21
CA CYS A 11 -24.51 18.04 -27.76
C CYS A 11 -24.63 16.53 -27.50
N TYR A 12 -25.67 15.86 -28.03
CA TYR A 12 -25.93 14.45 -27.74
C TYR A 12 -24.76 13.53 -28.11
N SER A 13 -24.16 13.69 -29.30
CA SER A 13 -23.03 12.88 -29.76
C SER A 13 -21.82 12.99 -28.82
N GLU A 14 -21.44 14.22 -28.48
CA GLU A 14 -20.31 14.51 -27.59
C GLU A 14 -20.56 14.05 -26.16
N THR A 15 -21.80 14.18 -25.69
CA THR A 15 -22.22 13.68 -24.38
C THR A 15 -22.09 12.16 -24.31
N VAL A 16 -22.55 11.43 -25.32
CA VAL A 16 -22.41 9.98 -25.40
C VAL A 16 -20.94 9.57 -25.46
N ASN A 17 -20.11 10.29 -26.22
CA ASN A 17 -18.67 10.02 -26.30
C ASN A 17 -17.98 10.21 -24.94
N THR A 18 -18.29 11.30 -24.24
CA THR A 18 -17.78 11.62 -22.91
C THR A 18 -18.19 10.57 -21.88
N LEU A 19 -19.46 10.15 -21.87
CA LEU A 19 -19.96 9.11 -20.96
C LEU A 19 -19.32 7.74 -21.24
N ARG A 20 -19.18 7.36 -22.52
CA ARG A 20 -18.50 6.12 -22.90
C ARG A 20 -17.02 6.13 -22.49
N PHE A 21 -16.35 7.26 -22.60
CA PHE A 21 -14.98 7.41 -22.10
C PHE A 21 -14.93 7.24 -20.58
N GLY A 22 -15.81 7.92 -19.84
CA GLY A 22 -15.91 7.78 -18.39
C GLY A 22 -16.16 6.33 -17.95
N GLN A 23 -17.02 5.60 -18.67
CA GLN A 23 -17.27 4.19 -18.42
C GLN A 23 -16.01 3.33 -18.61
N ARG A 24 -15.22 3.57 -19.67
CA ARG A 24 -13.94 2.88 -19.86
C ARG A 24 -12.93 3.24 -18.78
N ALA A 25 -12.85 4.52 -18.40
CA ALA A 25 -11.94 5.01 -17.36
C ALA A 25 -12.23 4.38 -15.99
N LYS A 26 -13.50 4.08 -15.68
CA LYS A 26 -13.90 3.34 -14.45
C LYS A 26 -13.31 1.94 -14.37
N LEU A 27 -13.00 1.32 -15.52
CA LEU A 27 -12.43 -0.03 -15.57
C LEU A 27 -10.91 -0.06 -15.36
N ILE A 28 -10.26 1.10 -15.29
CA ILE A 28 -8.82 1.17 -15.05
C ILE A 28 -8.54 0.86 -13.57
N ILE A 29 -7.85 -0.26 -13.32
CA ILE A 29 -7.45 -0.67 -11.98
C ILE A 29 -6.12 -0.01 -11.64
N ALA A 30 -6.15 0.95 -10.71
CA ALA A 30 -4.94 1.52 -10.14
C ALA A 30 -4.45 0.66 -8.96
N ARG A 31 -3.13 0.43 -8.90
CA ARG A 31 -2.47 -0.17 -7.74
C ARG A 31 -1.60 0.90 -7.06
N PRO A 32 -2.17 1.76 -6.21
CA PRO A 32 -1.40 2.76 -5.50
C PRO A 32 -0.45 2.05 -4.52
N VAL A 33 0.80 2.47 -4.51
CA VAL A 33 1.81 2.05 -3.54
C VAL A 33 2.20 3.30 -2.76
N ILE A 34 2.27 3.19 -1.44
CA ILE A 34 2.77 4.28 -0.60
C ILE A 34 4.27 4.38 -0.89
N ASP A 35 4.69 5.56 -1.34
CA ASP A 35 6.10 5.85 -1.55
C ASP A 35 6.72 6.18 -0.18
N GLU A 36 7.24 5.15 0.48
CA GLU A 36 8.02 5.28 1.71
C GLU A 36 9.49 5.46 1.35
N ASP A 37 10.20 6.32 2.07
CA ASP A 37 11.67 6.42 1.92
C ASP A 37 12.27 5.03 2.20
N PRO A 38 13.12 4.49 1.31
CA PRO A 38 13.72 3.17 1.48
C PRO A 38 14.43 3.02 2.83
N LYS A 39 14.95 4.12 3.39
CA LYS A 39 15.56 4.13 4.73
C LYS A 39 14.53 3.92 5.83
N GLU A 40 13.39 4.62 5.78
CA GLU A 40 12.33 4.47 6.79
C GLU A 40 11.72 3.07 6.76
N ARG A 41 11.49 2.52 5.56
CA ARG A 41 11.04 1.15 5.38
C ARG A 41 12.00 0.15 6.03
N THR A 42 13.30 0.30 5.74
CA THR A 42 14.34 -0.58 6.30
C THR A 42 14.39 -0.48 7.82
N ILE A 43 14.31 0.73 8.39
CA ILE A 43 14.31 0.93 9.84
C ILE A 43 13.08 0.27 10.49
N ARG A 44 11.91 0.34 9.85
CA ARG A 44 10.67 -0.30 10.33
C ARG A 44 10.80 -1.82 10.33
N GLU A 45 11.23 -2.42 9.22
CA GLU A 45 11.42 -3.86 9.08
C GLU A 45 12.45 -4.38 10.11
N LEU A 46 13.57 -3.69 10.29
CA LEU A 46 14.59 -4.04 11.28
C LEU A 46 14.07 -3.95 12.72
N ARG A 47 13.28 -2.92 13.05
CA ARG A 47 12.68 -2.78 14.40
C ARG A 47 11.65 -3.87 14.68
N GLU A 48 10.86 -4.26 13.67
CA GLU A 48 9.91 -5.37 13.78
C GLU A 48 10.64 -6.69 13.99
N GLU A 49 11.73 -6.94 13.27
CA GLU A 49 12.51 -8.16 13.42
C GLU A 49 13.22 -8.22 14.78
N ILE A 50 13.79 -7.11 15.25
CA ILE A 50 14.35 -7.03 16.63
C ILE A 50 13.26 -7.38 17.66
N ARG A 51 12.04 -6.86 17.49
CA ARG A 51 10.92 -7.16 18.41
C ARG A 51 10.55 -8.64 18.36
N ARG A 52 10.45 -9.22 17.17
CA ARG A 52 10.16 -10.65 16.97
C ARG A 52 11.22 -11.53 17.63
N LEU A 53 12.50 -11.24 17.39
CA LEU A 53 13.61 -11.98 17.96
C LEU A 53 13.66 -11.87 19.49
N ARG A 54 13.43 -10.68 20.05
CA ARG A 54 13.33 -10.49 21.51
C ARG A 54 12.18 -11.29 22.10
N LEU A 55 11.02 -11.31 21.46
CA LEU A 55 9.87 -12.08 21.93
C LEU A 55 10.10 -13.59 21.87
N LEU A 56 10.86 -14.07 20.88
CA LEU A 56 11.30 -15.46 20.80
C LEU A 56 12.31 -15.82 21.89
N LEU A 57 13.22 -14.91 22.22
CA LEU A 57 14.18 -15.09 23.33
C LEU A 57 13.47 -15.08 24.70
N GLU A 58 12.46 -14.22 24.88
CA GLU A 58 11.65 -14.16 26.09
C GLU A 58 10.71 -15.38 26.23
N GLY A 59 10.16 -15.89 25.11
CA GLY A 59 9.31 -17.09 25.08
C GLY A 59 10.09 -18.42 25.02
N GLY A 60 11.39 -18.39 24.74
CA GLY A 60 12.22 -19.57 24.49
C GLY A 60 13.69 -19.33 24.78
N GLY A 61 14.09 -19.50 26.05
CA GLY A 61 15.45 -19.91 26.39
C GLY A 61 16.47 -18.82 26.65
N VAL A 62 16.29 -18.04 27.72
CA VAL A 62 17.40 -17.37 28.44
C VAL A 62 18.04 -18.32 29.47
N GLN A 63 18.11 -19.63 29.20
CA GLN A 63 18.77 -20.60 30.11
C GLN A 63 20.17 -21.04 29.65
N SER A 64 20.65 -20.63 28.47
CA SER A 64 21.82 -21.28 27.87
C SER A 64 23.13 -20.46 27.85
N TYR A 65 23.10 -19.16 28.15
CA TYR A 65 24.32 -18.32 28.09
C TYR A 65 24.97 -18.03 29.45
N SER A 66 24.35 -18.39 30.58
CA SER A 66 24.98 -18.29 31.91
C SER A 66 25.89 -19.48 32.25
N ALA A 67 25.96 -20.50 31.39
CA ALA A 67 26.73 -21.73 31.65
C ALA A 67 28.12 -21.77 30.97
N LEU A 68 28.56 -20.69 30.30
CA LEU A 68 29.85 -20.64 29.61
C LEU A 68 30.68 -19.41 30.01
N SER A 69 30.91 -19.24 31.32
CA SER A 69 32.01 -18.41 31.83
C SER A 69 32.86 -19.24 32.80
N PRO A 70 34.16 -19.48 32.50
CA PRO A 70 35.16 -19.72 33.54
C PRO A 70 35.44 -18.43 34.34
#